data_AF-A0A240EPJ4-F1
#
_entry.id   AF-A0A240EPJ4-F1
#
_cell.length_a   1.000
_cell.length_b   1.000
_cell.length_c   1.000
_cell.angle_alpha   90.00
_cell.angle_beta   90.00
_cell.angle_gamma   90.00
#
_symmetry.space_group_name_H-M   'P 1'
#
loop_
_entity.id
_entity.type
_entity.pdbx_description
1 polymer ?
#
loop_
_entity_poly.entity_id
_entity_poly.type
_entity_poly.pdbx_seq_one_letter_code
_entity_poly.pdbx_strand_id
1 'polypeptide(L)'
;MASKSAMRSPADWLRHTILFELLLLLIAAPICMFVFGANVKTAAFTAFSLSLIAMVWNYIYNYVFYRALMHLRGTTKKTPTQRIYHALLFEIGLLVATIPMLAWSLNLTLIDAILADLGFVVVALFYAYFFNLVYDAVFPIADTAYNQKAL
;
A
#
# COMPACT_ATOMS: atom_id res chain seq x y z
N MET A 1 -33.41 9.94 13.00
CA MET A 1 -32.79 10.16 11.67
C MET A 1 -31.39 9.59 11.72
N ALA A 2 -31.07 8.59 10.90
CA ALA A 2 -29.74 7.99 10.88
C ALA A 2 -28.72 9.06 10.46
N SER A 3 -27.70 9.29 11.29
CA SER A 3 -26.54 10.09 10.93
C SER A 3 -25.93 9.45 9.69
N LYS A 4 -26.06 10.13 8.55
CA LYS A 4 -25.35 9.76 7.33
C LYS A 4 -23.89 10.07 7.64
N SER A 5 -23.14 9.05 8.09
CA SER A 5 -21.69 9.19 8.27
C SER A 5 -21.15 9.82 6.99
N ALA A 6 -20.29 10.82 7.13
CA ALA A 6 -19.62 11.47 6.01
C ALA A 6 -18.69 10.45 5.34
N MET A 7 -19.27 9.53 4.57
CA MET A 7 -18.53 8.54 3.78
C MET A 7 -17.94 9.28 2.61
N ARG A 8 -16.60 9.23 2.48
CA ARG A 8 -15.88 9.63 1.28
C ARG A 8 -16.59 9.08 0.05
N SER A 9 -16.83 9.93 -0.94
CA SER A 9 -17.54 9.53 -2.16
C SER A 9 -16.69 8.54 -2.96
N PRO A 10 -17.30 7.61 -3.73
CA PRO A 10 -16.54 6.67 -4.56
C PRO A 10 -15.56 7.36 -5.53
N ALA A 11 -15.90 8.57 -6.00
CA ALA A 11 -15.03 9.37 -6.85
C ALA A 11 -13.79 9.90 -6.10
N ASP A 12 -13.93 10.29 -4.83
CA ASP A 12 -12.80 10.72 -4.00
C ASP A 12 -11.84 9.56 -3.72
N TRP A 13 -12.38 8.37 -3.42
CA TRP A 13 -11.58 7.14 -3.28
C TRP A 13 -10.81 6.81 -4.55
N LEU A 14 -11.45 6.87 -5.72
CA LEU A 14 -10.79 6.60 -6.99
C LEU A 14 -9.67 7.61 -7.26
N ARG A 15 -9.93 8.90 -7.06
CA ARG A 15 -8.92 9.97 -7.23
C ARG A 15 -7.73 9.76 -6.30
N HIS A 16 -7.98 9.48 -5.02
CA HIS A 16 -6.94 9.24 -4.02
C HIS A 16 -6.05 8.08 -4.45
N THR A 17 -6.63 6.92 -4.76
CA THR A 17 -5.88 5.72 -5.15
C THR A 17 -5.07 5.94 -6.44
N ILE A 18 -5.65 6.59 -7.45
CA ILE A 18 -4.93 6.85 -8.71
C ILE A 18 -3.75 7.80 -8.49
N LEU A 19 -3.96 8.90 -7.76
CA LEU A 19 -2.89 9.86 -7.47
C LEU A 19 -1.79 9.24 -6.61
N PHE A 20 -2.19 8.45 -5.61
CA PHE A 20 -1.27 7.72 -4.76
C PHE A 20 -0.35 6.82 -5.60
N GLU A 21 -0.94 6.02 -6.49
CA GLU A 21 -0.21 5.04 -7.28
C GLU A 21 0.71 5.71 -8.31
N LEU A 22 0.20 6.70 -9.04
CA LEU A 22 0.97 7.39 -10.08
C LEU A 22 2.17 8.14 -9.51
N LEU A 23 2.00 8.85 -8.39
CA LEU A 23 3.10 9.56 -7.75
C LEU A 23 4.11 8.59 -7.14
N LEU A 24 3.65 7.47 -6.57
CA LEU A 24 4.56 6.43 -6.08
C LEU A 24 5.41 5.85 -7.21
N LEU A 25 4.83 5.56 -8.37
CA LEU A 25 5.57 5.11 -9.55
C LEU A 25 6.58 6.16 -10.04
N LEU A 26 6.21 7.44 -10.02
CA LEU A 26 7.10 8.56 -10.37
C LEU A 26 8.26 8.73 -9.39
N ILE A 27 8.16 8.22 -8.17
CA ILE A 27 9.25 8.20 -7.18
C ILE A 27 10.08 6.93 -7.30
N ALA A 28 9.43 5.77 -7.44
CA ALA A 28 10.08 4.47 -7.48
C ALA A 28 10.98 4.29 -8.71
N ALA A 29 10.55 4.75 -9.90
CA ALA A 29 11.36 4.62 -11.11
C ALA A 29 12.69 5.41 -11.04
N PRO A 30 12.72 6.69 -10.62
CA PRO A 30 13.97 7.40 -10.37
C PRO A 30 14.87 6.73 -9.34
N ILE A 31 14.32 6.16 -8.26
CA ILE A 31 15.10 5.39 -7.29
C ILE A 31 15.79 4.22 -8.01
N CYS A 32 15.07 3.49 -8.85
CA CYS A 32 15.67 2.42 -9.65
C CYS A 32 16.83 2.90 -10.53
N MET A 33 16.69 4.08 -11.14
CA MET A 33 17.71 4.64 -12.02
C MET A 33 18.93 5.15 -11.25
N PHE A 34 18.73 5.92 -10.19
CA PHE A 34 19.82 6.60 -9.49
C PHE A 34 20.53 5.70 -8.48
N VAL A 35 19.81 4.80 -7.81
CA VAL A 35 20.39 3.91 -6.79
C VAL A 35 20.98 2.65 -7.42
N PHE A 36 20.29 2.05 -8.40
CA PHE A 36 20.71 0.79 -9.01
C PHE A 36 21.28 0.94 -10.42
N GLY A 37 21.42 2.18 -10.93
CA GLY A 37 21.97 2.44 -12.26
C GLY A 37 21.11 1.91 -13.41
N ALA A 38 19.83 1.62 -13.16
CA ALA A 38 18.94 1.05 -14.17
C ALA A 38 18.66 2.05 -15.29
N ASN A 39 18.53 1.56 -16.52
CA ASN A 39 18.02 2.38 -17.60
C ASN A 39 16.52 2.70 -17.38
N VAL A 40 16.02 3.74 -18.04
CA VAL A 40 14.62 4.21 -17.89
C VAL A 40 13.59 3.10 -18.12
N LYS A 41 13.80 2.25 -19.13
CA LYS A 41 12.85 1.18 -19.47
C LYS A 41 12.79 0.13 -18.37
N THR A 42 13.95 -0.33 -17.90
CA THR A 42 14.06 -1.28 -16.80
C THR A 42 13.46 -0.69 -15.53
N ALA A 43 13.84 0.53 -15.16
CA ALA A 43 13.32 1.20 -13.96
C ALA A 43 11.80 1.37 -13.96
N ALA A 44 11.22 1.85 -15.06
CA ALA A 44 9.78 2.01 -15.21
C ALA A 44 9.06 0.65 -15.17
N PHE A 45 9.62 -0.37 -15.82
CA PHE A 45 9.10 -1.73 -15.78
C PHE A 45 9.13 -2.31 -14.36
N THR A 46 10.25 -2.20 -13.64
CA THR A 46 10.39 -2.67 -12.27
C THR A 46 9.35 -2.01 -11.36
N ALA A 47 9.26 -0.67 -11.38
CA ALA A 47 8.32 0.07 -10.54
C ALA A 47 6.87 -0.34 -10.82
N PHE A 48 6.50 -0.42 -12.10
CA PHE A 48 5.17 -0.84 -12.52
C PHE A 48 4.84 -2.29 -12.10
N SER A 49 5.78 -3.21 -12.30
CA SER A 49 5.60 -4.61 -11.90
C SER A 49 5.48 -4.77 -10.38
N LEU A 50 6.27 -4.05 -9.60
CA LEU A 50 6.17 -4.08 -8.13
C LEU A 50 4.82 -3.57 -7.64
N SER A 51 4.37 -2.44 -8.19
CA SER A 51 3.02 -1.90 -7.96
C SER A 51 1.94 -2.94 -8.26
N LEU A 52 1.99 -3.56 -9.44
CA LEU A 52 1.02 -4.56 -9.85
C LEU A 52 1.04 -5.79 -8.94
N ILE A 53 2.22 -6.30 -8.59
CA ILE A 53 2.40 -7.42 -7.66
C ILE A 53 1.78 -7.06 -6.30
N ALA A 54 2.07 -5.88 -5.77
CA ALA A 54 1.55 -5.42 -4.48
C ALA A 54 0.02 -5.31 -4.50
N MET A 55 -0.57 -4.72 -5.55
CA MET A 55 -2.02 -4.60 -5.68
C MET A 55 -2.71 -5.97 -5.76
N VAL A 56 -2.18 -6.86 -6.61
CA VAL A 56 -2.74 -8.21 -6.80
C VAL A 56 -2.59 -9.02 -5.52
N TRP A 57 -1.41 -9.00 -4.89
CA TRP A 57 -1.16 -9.70 -3.63
C TRP A 57 -2.05 -9.18 -2.51
N ASN A 58 -2.21 -7.86 -2.38
CA ASN A 58 -3.11 -7.24 -1.42
C ASN A 58 -4.55 -7.74 -1.58
N TYR A 59 -5.05 -7.81 -2.81
CA TYR A 59 -6.39 -8.34 -3.06
C TYR A 59 -6.50 -9.83 -2.70
N ILE A 60 -5.59 -10.68 -3.21
CA ILE A 60 -5.59 -12.13 -2.98
C ILE A 60 -5.49 -12.44 -1.48
N TYR A 61 -4.52 -11.84 -0.81
CA TYR A 61 -4.25 -12.08 0.60
C TYR A 61 -5.45 -11.68 1.47
N ASN A 62 -6.01 -10.48 1.26
CA ASN A 62 -7.18 -10.04 2.00
C ASN A 62 -8.38 -10.96 1.77
N TYR A 63 -8.61 -11.40 0.53
CA TYR A 63 -9.69 -12.31 0.20
C TYR A 63 -9.53 -13.69 0.86
N VAL A 64 -8.34 -14.29 0.76
CA VAL A 64 -8.03 -15.59 1.36
C VAL A 64 -8.15 -15.52 2.88
N PHE A 65 -7.57 -14.50 3.50
CA PHE A 65 -7.62 -14.32 4.95
C PHE A 65 -9.04 -14.09 5.45
N TYR A 66 -9.83 -13.31 4.72
CA TYR A 66 -11.24 -13.11 5.01
C TYR A 66 -12.01 -14.44 5.00
N ARG A 67 -11.86 -15.25 3.94
CA ARG A 67 -12.51 -16.57 3.85
C ARG A 67 -12.05 -17.50 4.97
N ALA A 68 -10.74 -17.54 5.26
CA ALA A 68 -10.20 -18.35 6.34
C ALA A 68 -10.82 -17.99 7.70
N LEU A 69 -10.92 -16.69 8.04
CA LEU A 69 -11.55 -16.25 9.28
C LEU A 69 -13.04 -16.59 9.37
N MET A 70 -13.77 -16.41 8.27
CA MET A 70 -15.19 -16.77 8.21
C MET A 70 -15.40 -18.27 8.42
N HIS A 71 -14.59 -19.12 7.79
CA HIS A 71 -14.67 -20.57 7.96
C HIS A 71 -14.22 -21.05 9.35
N LEU A 72 -13.18 -20.44 9.93
CA LEU A 72 -12.62 -20.89 11.21
C LEU A 72 -13.38 -20.35 12.42
N ARG A 73 -14.00 -19.17 12.33
CA ARG A 73 -14.56 -18.46 13.50
C ARG A 73 -15.95 -17.87 13.29
N GLY A 74 -16.49 -17.85 12.07
CA GLY A 74 -17.79 -17.22 11.78
C GLY A 74 -17.84 -15.71 12.03
N THR A 75 -16.69 -15.06 12.25
CA THR A 75 -16.59 -13.62 12.52
C THR A 75 -15.34 -13.03 11.88
N THR A 76 -15.44 -11.76 11.46
CA THR A 76 -14.36 -10.98 10.88
C THR A 76 -13.60 -10.13 11.91
N LYS A 77 -14.03 -10.16 13.19
CA LYS A 77 -13.40 -9.40 14.27
C LYS A 77 -12.04 -10.01 14.64
N LYS A 78 -10.97 -9.35 14.22
CA LYS A 78 -9.57 -9.73 14.51
C LYS A 78 -9.16 -9.32 15.93
N THR A 79 -8.61 -10.24 16.72
CA THR A 79 -7.93 -9.90 17.98
C THR A 79 -6.59 -9.18 17.71
N PRO A 80 -6.00 -8.45 18.68
CA PRO A 80 -4.72 -7.79 18.49
C PRO A 80 -3.60 -8.73 18.01
N THR A 81 -3.51 -9.92 18.60
CA THR A 81 -2.54 -10.94 18.19
C THR A 81 -2.75 -11.41 16.74
N GLN A 82 -4.01 -11.57 16.32
CA GLN A 82 -4.32 -11.95 14.93
C GLN A 82 -3.94 -10.85 13.94
N ARG A 83 -4.00 -9.58 14.33
CA ARG A 83 -3.55 -8.46 13.48
C ARG A 83 -2.03 -8.52 13.25
N ILE A 84 -1.26 -8.88 14.26
CA ILE A 84 0.20 -9.03 14.15
C ILE A 84 0.54 -10.19 13.20
N TYR A 85 -0.04 -11.38 13.44
CA TYR A 85 0.21 -12.53 12.57
C TYR A 85 -0.23 -12.27 11.12
N HIS A 86 -1.36 -11.57 10.93
CA HIS A 86 -1.83 -11.17 9.63
C HIS A 86 -0.85 -10.22 8.93
N ALA A 87 -0.38 -9.17 9.61
CA ALA A 87 0.57 -8.23 9.04
C ALA A 87 1.90 -8.92 8.67
N LEU A 88 2.43 -9.76 9.57
CA LEU A 88 3.67 -10.51 9.31
C LEU A 88 3.53 -11.47 8.13
N LEU A 89 2.43 -12.23 8.06
CA LEU A 89 2.20 -13.18 6.96
C LEU A 89 1.95 -12.45 5.63
N PHE A 90 1.28 -11.29 5.66
CA PHE A 90 1.10 -10.44 4.49
C PHE A 90 2.46 -10.00 3.93
N GLU A 91 3.28 -9.43 4.81
CA GLU A 91 4.59 -8.89 4.45
C GLU A 91 5.50 -9.99 3.91
N ILE A 92 5.64 -11.10 4.64
CA ILE A 92 6.48 -12.24 4.21
C ILE A 92 6.01 -12.78 2.85
N GLY A 93 4.70 -12.91 2.64
CA GLY A 93 4.17 -13.36 1.36
C GLY A 93 4.43 -12.38 0.23
N LEU A 94 4.38 -11.07 0.51
CA LEU A 94 4.70 -10.04 -0.47
C LEU A 94 6.19 -10.09 -0.85
N LEU A 95 7.08 -10.20 0.14
CA LEU A 95 8.53 -10.32 -0.05
C LEU A 95 8.89 -11.49 -0.97
N VAL A 96 8.22 -12.64 -0.83
CA VAL A 96 8.44 -13.81 -1.69
C VAL A 96 8.12 -13.52 -3.16
N ALA A 97 7.21 -12.60 -3.45
CA ALA A 97 6.87 -12.20 -4.82
C ALA A 97 7.74 -11.04 -5.34
N THR A 98 8.06 -10.06 -4.49
CA THR A 98 8.77 -8.84 -4.89
C THR A 98 10.28 -9.04 -5.00
N ILE A 99 10.90 -9.81 -4.09
CA ILE A 99 12.36 -10.03 -4.09
C ILE A 99 12.83 -10.70 -5.40
N PRO A 100 12.23 -11.79 -5.91
CA PRO A 100 12.65 -12.39 -7.17
C PRO A 100 12.48 -11.42 -8.36
N MET A 101 11.43 -10.61 -8.34
CA MET A 101 11.19 -9.59 -9.37
C MET A 101 12.29 -8.52 -9.37
N LEU A 102 12.68 -8.01 -8.19
CA LEU A 102 13.78 -7.06 -8.03
C LEU A 102 15.12 -7.66 -8.47
N ALA A 103 15.43 -8.86 -7.97
CA ALA A 103 16.66 -9.58 -8.30
C ALA A 103 16.79 -9.77 -9.82
N TRP A 104 15.73 -10.23 -10.47
CA TRP A 104 15.72 -10.46 -11.91
C TRP A 104 15.76 -9.16 -12.72
N SER A 105 14.92 -8.18 -12.38
CA SER A 105 14.78 -6.97 -13.19
C SER A 105 15.98 -6.03 -13.09
N LEU A 106 16.59 -5.93 -11.91
CA LEU A 106 17.71 -5.04 -11.65
C LEU A 106 19.06 -5.77 -11.64
N ASN A 107 19.06 -7.08 -11.91
CA ASN A 107 20.23 -7.95 -11.89
C ASN A 107 20.99 -7.89 -10.55
N LEU A 108 20.24 -7.92 -9.46
CA LEU A 108 20.75 -7.86 -8.09
C LEU A 108 21.00 -9.27 -7.54
N THR A 109 21.95 -9.39 -6.61
CA THR A 109 22.04 -10.61 -5.79
C THR A 109 20.81 -10.73 -4.90
N LEU A 110 20.55 -11.92 -4.36
CA LEU A 110 19.40 -12.11 -3.47
C LEU A 110 19.45 -11.21 -2.23
N ILE A 111 20.65 -10.98 -1.68
CA ILE A 111 20.85 -10.11 -0.52
C ILE A 111 20.58 -8.65 -0.90
N ASP A 112 21.12 -8.20 -2.03
CA ASP A 112 20.89 -6.82 -2.51
C ASP A 112 19.42 -6.58 -2.84
N ALA A 113 18.72 -7.58 -3.39
CA ALA A 113 17.29 -7.50 -3.65
C ALA A 113 16.46 -7.42 -2.36
N ILE A 114 16.84 -8.15 -1.30
CA ILE A 114 16.21 -8.02 0.04
C ILE A 114 16.41 -6.60 0.60
N LEU A 115 17.63 -6.07 0.51
CA LEU A 115 17.94 -4.72 0.98
C LEU A 115 17.22 -3.64 0.17
N ALA A 116 17.14 -3.82 -1.15
CA ALA A 116 16.40 -2.95 -2.05
C ALA A 116 14.91 -2.95 -1.70
N ASP A 117 14.32 -4.12 -1.50
CA ASP A 117 12.91 -4.27 -1.14
C ASP A 117 12.59 -3.57 0.19
N LEU A 118 13.42 -3.80 1.21
CA LEU A 118 13.28 -3.09 2.50
C LEU A 118 13.40 -1.58 2.33
N GLY A 119 14.31 -1.11 1.47
CA GLY A 119 14.43 0.31 1.11
C GLY A 119 13.15 0.86 0.48
N PHE A 120 12.54 0.12 -0.46
CA PHE A 120 11.25 0.49 -1.06
C PHE A 120 10.12 0.52 -0.03
N VAL A 121 10.06 -0.44 0.89
CA VAL A 121 9.08 -0.45 1.99
C VAL A 121 9.22 0.80 2.85
N VAL A 122 10.44 1.15 3.25
CA VAL A 122 10.69 2.36 4.05
C VAL A 122 10.27 3.62 3.29
N VAL A 123 10.67 3.77 2.03
CA VAL A 123 10.26 4.90 1.18
C VAL A 123 8.74 4.97 1.04
N ALA A 124 8.08 3.85 0.78
CA ALA A 124 6.63 3.76 0.65
C ALA A 124 5.91 4.16 1.94
N LEU A 125 6.42 3.78 3.12
CA LEU A 125 5.85 4.18 4.41
C LEU A 125 5.90 5.70 4.62
N PHE A 126 7.06 6.31 4.39
CA PHE A 126 7.20 7.76 4.50
C PHE A 126 6.34 8.48 3.46
N TYR A 127 6.40 8.03 2.21
CA TYR A 127 5.58 8.55 1.12
C TYR A 127 4.09 8.51 1.47
N ALA A 128 3.58 7.35 1.93
CA ALA A 128 2.18 7.20 2.24
C ALA A 128 1.74 8.12 3.37
N TYR A 129 2.57 8.29 4.41
CA TYR A 129 2.30 9.23 5.48
C TYR A 129 2.16 10.67 4.96
N PHE A 130 3.17 11.17 4.23
CA PHE A 130 3.15 12.54 3.72
C PHE A 130 2.07 12.77 2.67
N PHE A 131 1.86 11.81 1.77
CA PHE A 131 0.79 11.87 0.78
C PHE A 131 -0.57 11.99 1.46
N ASN A 132 -0.85 11.17 2.48
CA ASN A 132 -2.11 11.23 3.21
C ASN A 132 -2.30 12.59 3.89
N LEU A 133 -1.26 13.13 4.54
CA LEU A 133 -1.31 14.47 5.15
C LEU A 133 -1.64 15.56 4.13
N VAL A 134 -0.95 15.58 2.98
CA VAL A 134 -1.16 16.58 1.93
C VAL A 134 -2.53 16.40 1.29
N TYR A 135 -2.94 15.17 1.02
CA TYR A 135 -4.23 14.86 0.41
C TYR A 135 -5.39 15.32 1.28
N ASP A 136 -5.33 15.04 2.59
CA ASP A 136 -6.36 15.45 3.55
C ASP A 136 -6.40 16.97 3.72
N ALA A 137 -5.26 17.67 3.62
CA ALA A 137 -5.21 19.13 3.65
C ALA A 137 -5.79 19.78 2.38
N VAL A 138 -5.58 19.19 1.20
CA VAL A 138 -6.07 19.69 -0.09
C VAL A 138 -7.55 19.32 -0.30
N PHE A 139 -7.97 18.16 0.17
CA PHE A 139 -9.34 17.64 0.06
C PHE A 139 -9.91 17.33 1.45
N PRO A 140 -10.18 18.35 2.28
CA PRO A 140 -10.76 18.15 3.59
C PRO A 140 -12.14 17.51 3.46
N ILE A 141 -12.36 16.44 4.21
CA ILE A 141 -13.70 15.90 4.41
C ILE A 141 -14.39 16.88 5.36
N ALA A 142 -15.58 17.36 4.99
CA ALA A 142 -16.35 18.19 5.90
C ALA A 142 -16.70 17.38 7.15
N ASP A 143 -16.02 17.67 8.26
CA ASP A 143 -16.46 17.22 9.57
C ASP A 143 -17.84 17.82 9.80
N THR A 144 -18.88 16.99 9.75
CA THR A 144 -20.18 17.39 10.28
C THR A 144 -19.97 17.66 11.77
N ALA A 145 -19.81 18.93 12.12
CA ALA A 145 -19.66 19.40 13.49
C ALA A 145 -20.81 18.84 14.34
N TYR A 146 -20.54 17.75 15.05
CA TYR A 146 -21.45 17.22 16.04
C TYR A 146 -21.31 18.08 17.30
N ASN A 147 -22.19 19.09 17.39
CA ASN A 147 -22.61 19.81 18.60
C ASN A 147 -21.57 20.66 19.35
N GLN A 148 -21.68 22.00 19.18
CA GLN A 148 -21.14 22.99 20.12
C GLN A 148 -22.16 24.09 20.50
N LYS A 149 -23.47 23.78 20.48
CA LYS A 149 -24.55 24.66 20.97
C LYS A 149 -25.44 23.97 22.01
N ALA A 150 -24.81 23.35 23.00
CA ALA A 150 -25.49 22.89 24.21
C ALA A 150 -24.65 23.21 25.44
N LEU A 151 -24.38 24.51 25.65
CA LEU A 151 -24.03 25.12 26.94
C LEU A 151 -24.71 26.48 27.00
#